data_AF-A0A4P5WUF5-F1
#
_entry.id   AF-A0A4P5WUF5-F1
#
_cell.length_a   1.000
_cell.length_b   1.000
_cell.length_c   1.000
_cell.angle_alpha   90.00
_cell.angle_beta   90.00
_cell.angle_gamma   90.00
#
_symmetry.space_group_name_H-M   'P 1'
#
loop_
_entity.id
_entity.type
_entity.pdbx_description
1 polymer ?
#
loop_
_entity_poly.entity_id
_entity_poly.type
_entity_poly.pdbx_seq_one_letter_code
_entity_poly.pdbx_strand_id
1 'polypeptide(L)'
;MILCGHSGGGSFLLRCMAAGPIPQYIRRIVFLDASYSWDNSRHAQPILKWLQDNPQNHLLSIAYDDRHVELNGRRVVGDDGGTWRATERMVEGLGGRSNFTEESLGPFRHLTAINGQVHFLLHTNPQNQILHTALVGDMNGLICSLTDNPNAQNTWQRLLQPRDYESLVPESPQQATPVNSIAAADAKRSEPAVELPPRNPEAADGTEFLKSIESRSQAEREQSIISEFLQGNVPPQTRRLIPLQIHATTSDGRSLAALCFVTSDCLAIGSEQDSVRLALTPGAAITLAGKLGCLLITPRISDAINDAATARLTPQPMTAARESLATLLQHQKLIQQQLLKQGSAGGLVTGAKKDLVLARRLLENPGRVALYGWHQPDGLPIQPLYSGHTDKYVDYSHGVRLMHNQLFIDGRHHSAAAVLADQQLWPLLSHEGPLDVQKLVSESGWQQIAPPKQE
;
A
#
# COMPACT_ATOMS: atom_id res chain seq x y z
N MET A 1 9.73 6.50 29.24
CA MET A 1 9.27 6.19 27.87
C MET A 1 7.95 6.89 27.60
N ILE A 2 7.71 7.31 26.36
CA ILE A 2 6.45 7.89 25.89
C ILE A 2 5.82 6.90 24.89
N LEU A 3 4.55 6.59 25.07
CA LEU A 3 3.74 5.90 24.08
C LEU A 3 2.89 6.92 23.34
N CYS A 4 3.08 7.05 22.03
CA CYS A 4 2.36 8.00 21.20
C CYS A 4 1.76 7.28 20.00
N GLY A 5 0.49 7.54 19.71
CA GLY A 5 -0.23 6.95 18.59
C GLY A 5 -0.98 8.02 17.82
N HIS A 6 -0.87 7.98 16.50
CA HIS A 6 -1.71 8.75 15.57
C HIS A 6 -2.62 7.80 14.81
N SER A 7 -3.87 8.21 14.56
CA SER A 7 -4.83 7.43 13.77
C SER A 7 -4.95 5.98 14.27
N GLY A 8 -4.79 5.00 13.37
CA GLY A 8 -4.69 3.56 13.65
C GLY A 8 -3.83 3.17 14.85
N GLY A 9 -2.74 3.91 15.10
CA GLY A 9 -1.81 3.64 16.20
C GLY A 9 -2.46 3.71 17.59
N GLY A 10 -3.54 4.46 17.77
CA GLY A 10 -4.25 4.50 19.05
C GLY A 10 -4.89 3.17 19.44
N SER A 11 -5.34 2.38 18.46
CA SER A 11 -5.85 1.01 18.72
C SER A 11 -4.76 0.10 19.29
N PHE A 12 -3.51 0.27 18.87
CA PHE A 12 -2.37 -0.44 19.45
C PHE A 12 -2.17 -0.03 20.91
N LEU A 13 -2.14 1.28 21.20
CA LEU A 13 -2.02 1.80 22.57
C LEU A 13 -3.11 1.25 23.49
N LEU A 14 -4.37 1.32 23.05
CA LEU A 14 -5.54 0.83 23.79
C LEU A 14 -5.44 -0.66 24.11
N ARG A 15 -4.99 -1.48 23.15
CA ARG A 15 -4.74 -2.91 23.38
C ARG A 15 -3.61 -3.14 24.38
N CYS A 16 -2.52 -2.37 24.31
CA CYS A 16 -1.44 -2.46 25.29
C CYS A 16 -1.93 -2.14 26.71
N MET A 17 -2.80 -1.13 26.87
CA MET A 17 -3.36 -0.76 28.17
C MET A 17 -4.40 -1.75 28.69
N ALA A 18 -5.18 -2.38 27.79
CA ALA A 18 -6.19 -3.37 28.17
C ALA A 18 -5.61 -4.75 28.49
N ALA A 19 -4.35 -5.04 28.07
CA ALA A 19 -3.72 -6.34 28.26
C ALA A 19 -3.24 -6.62 29.69
N GLY A 20 -3.15 -5.59 30.55
CA GLY A 20 -2.67 -5.73 31.93
C GLY A 20 -2.22 -4.40 32.53
N PRO A 21 -1.53 -4.41 33.70
CA PRO A 21 -1.00 -3.20 34.31
C PRO A 21 -0.04 -2.46 33.38
N ILE A 22 -0.19 -1.13 33.31
CA ILE A 22 0.68 -0.29 32.48
C ILE A 22 2.09 -0.26 33.12
N PRO A 23 3.15 -0.65 32.38
CA PRO A 23 4.50 -0.68 32.92
C PRO A 23 5.00 0.68 33.45
N GLN A 24 5.68 0.68 34.61
CA GLN A 24 6.14 1.90 35.31
C GLN A 24 7.16 2.76 34.52
N TYR A 25 7.83 2.18 33.52
CA TYR A 25 8.76 2.92 32.66
C TYR A 25 8.02 3.77 31.61
N ILE A 26 6.72 3.56 31.40
CA ILE A 26 5.86 4.45 30.61
C ILE A 26 5.45 5.61 31.51
N ARG A 27 5.84 6.81 31.10
CA ARG A 27 5.55 8.06 31.83
C ARG A 27 4.55 8.96 31.11
N ARG A 28 4.30 8.69 29.83
CA ARG A 28 3.35 9.47 29.06
C ARG A 28 2.65 8.62 28.01
N ILE A 29 1.34 8.83 27.89
CA ILE A 29 0.51 8.23 26.87
C ILE A 29 -0.14 9.37 26.09
N VAL A 30 0.06 9.37 24.77
CA VAL A 30 -0.38 10.43 23.87
C VAL A 30 -1.27 9.85 22.78
N PHE A 31 -2.49 10.36 22.68
CA PHE A 31 -3.37 10.16 21.55
C PHE A 31 -3.36 11.41 20.66
N LEU A 32 -2.85 11.27 19.44
CA LEU A 32 -2.94 12.30 18.41
C LEU A 32 -4.04 11.88 17.45
N ASP A 33 -5.24 12.40 17.65
CA ASP A 33 -6.43 12.05 16.87
C ASP A 33 -6.61 10.53 16.70
N ALA A 34 -6.43 9.82 17.81
CA ALA A 34 -6.27 8.36 17.85
C ALA A 34 -7.09 7.69 18.96
N SER A 35 -7.98 8.42 19.64
CA SER A 35 -8.73 7.92 20.79
C SER A 35 -10.03 7.20 20.43
N TYR A 36 -10.41 7.12 19.14
CA TYR A 36 -11.76 6.71 18.70
C TYR A 36 -12.20 5.31 19.20
N SER A 37 -11.28 4.39 19.46
CA SER A 37 -11.58 3.06 20.03
C SER A 37 -11.64 3.01 21.56
N TRP A 38 -11.60 4.16 22.23
CA TRP A 38 -11.69 4.25 23.69
C TRP A 38 -13.05 3.74 24.20
N ASP A 39 -12.96 2.90 25.22
CA ASP A 39 -14.06 2.23 25.93
C ASP A 39 -13.82 2.34 27.44
N ASN A 40 -14.72 3.04 28.16
CA ASN A 40 -14.61 3.26 29.60
C ASN A 40 -14.57 1.95 30.39
N SER A 41 -15.29 0.92 29.95
CA SER A 41 -15.35 -0.38 30.65
C SER A 41 -14.01 -1.11 30.66
N ARG A 42 -13.12 -0.75 29.73
CA ARG A 42 -11.81 -1.41 29.55
C ARG A 42 -10.63 -0.53 29.94
N HIS A 43 -10.69 0.77 29.64
CA HIS A 43 -9.49 1.61 29.64
C HIS A 43 -9.44 2.63 30.79
N ALA A 44 -10.59 3.03 31.35
CA ALA A 44 -10.63 4.08 32.38
C ALA A 44 -9.89 3.66 33.66
N GLN A 45 -10.22 2.49 34.21
CA GLN A 45 -9.63 2.04 35.48
C GLN A 45 -8.12 1.77 35.40
N PRO A 46 -7.57 1.11 34.35
CA PRO A 46 -6.12 0.97 34.20
C PRO A 46 -5.39 2.31 34.13
N ILE A 47 -5.94 3.30 33.41
CA ILE A 47 -5.35 4.64 33.31
C ILE A 47 -5.40 5.37 34.64
N LEU A 48 -6.54 5.36 35.36
CA LEU A 48 -6.66 6.02 36.65
C LEU A 48 -5.66 5.44 37.66
N LYS A 49 -5.51 4.12 37.70
CA LYS A 49 -4.50 3.47 38.55
C LYS A 49 -3.09 3.93 38.17
N TRP A 50 -2.76 3.93 36.88
CA TRP A 50 -1.44 4.37 36.41
C TRP A 50 -1.16 5.85 36.75
N LEU A 51 -2.15 6.74 36.64
CA LEU A 51 -2.01 8.14 37.03
C LEU A 51 -1.81 8.31 38.55
N GLN A 52 -2.52 7.52 39.36
CA GLN A 52 -2.38 7.52 40.83
C GLN A 52 -1.02 6.96 41.29
N ASP A 53 -0.48 5.96 40.60
CA ASP A 53 0.78 5.30 40.97
C ASP A 53 1.99 6.23 40.87
N ASN A 54 1.94 7.29 40.05
CA ASN A 54 3.04 8.27 39.96
C ASN A 54 2.57 9.65 39.47
N PRO A 55 2.88 10.75 40.19
CA PRO A 55 2.49 12.11 39.79
C PRO A 55 3.18 12.60 38.51
N GLN A 56 4.23 11.93 38.04
CA GLN A 56 4.90 12.23 36.78
C GLN A 56 4.30 11.47 35.58
N ASN A 57 3.19 10.74 35.77
CA ASN A 57 2.49 10.07 34.68
C ASN A 57 1.49 11.02 34.03
N HIS A 58 1.56 11.16 32.71
CA HIS A 58 0.72 12.10 31.95
C HIS A 58 -0.10 11.41 30.85
N LEU A 59 -1.40 11.71 30.79
CA LEU A 59 -2.29 11.32 29.70
C LEU A 59 -2.61 12.55 28.85
N LEU A 60 -2.37 12.45 27.54
CA LEU A 60 -2.67 13.52 26.60
C LEU A 60 -3.52 13.02 25.44
N SER A 61 -4.50 13.83 25.05
CA SER A 61 -5.30 13.60 23.84
C SER A 61 -5.46 14.91 23.08
N ILE A 62 -5.04 14.94 21.82
CA ILE A 62 -5.33 16.04 20.89
C ILE A 62 -6.31 15.50 19.86
N ALA A 63 -7.44 16.16 19.70
CA ALA A 63 -8.46 15.80 18.73
C ALA A 63 -9.11 17.07 18.16
N TYR A 64 -9.93 16.89 17.12
CA TYR A 64 -10.73 17.96 16.55
C TYR A 64 -12.19 17.55 16.45
N ASP A 65 -13.08 18.52 16.29
CA ASP A 65 -14.49 18.24 16.06
C ASP A 65 -14.66 17.63 14.67
N ASP A 66 -14.70 16.30 14.65
CA ASP A 66 -14.81 15.49 13.46
C ASP A 66 -16.27 15.10 13.15
N ARG A 67 -17.21 15.47 14.03
CA ARG A 67 -18.60 14.97 14.02
C ARG A 67 -19.34 15.28 12.72
N HIS A 68 -19.05 16.41 12.10
CA HIS A 68 -19.72 16.92 10.90
C HIS A 68 -18.79 16.99 9.68
N VAL A 69 -17.62 16.37 9.75
CA VAL A 69 -16.66 16.37 8.65
C VAL A 69 -17.15 15.45 7.54
N GLU A 70 -17.11 15.96 6.31
CA GLU A 70 -17.49 15.22 5.11
C GLU A 70 -16.33 15.11 4.13
N LEU A 71 -16.26 13.97 3.45
CA LEU A 71 -15.39 13.74 2.31
C LEU A 71 -16.27 13.33 1.13
N ASN A 72 -16.29 14.16 0.08
CA ASN A 72 -17.14 13.98 -1.11
C ASN A 72 -18.65 13.90 -0.77
N GLY A 73 -19.12 14.77 0.13
CA GLY A 73 -20.53 14.84 0.53
C GLY A 73 -21.00 13.66 1.39
N ARG A 74 -20.07 12.88 1.97
CA ARG A 74 -20.37 11.79 2.90
C ARG A 74 -19.66 12.02 4.22
N ARG A 75 -20.37 11.83 5.33
CA ARG A 75 -19.78 11.92 6.67
C ARG A 75 -18.65 10.90 6.85
N VAL A 76 -17.53 11.38 7.35
CA VAL A 76 -16.32 10.56 7.60
C VAL A 76 -16.48 9.71 8.87
N VAL A 77 -17.22 10.22 9.86
CA VAL A 77 -17.48 9.52 11.12
C VAL A 77 -18.98 9.30 11.33
N GLY A 78 -19.32 8.16 11.94
CA GLY A 78 -20.70 7.84 12.33
C GLY A 78 -21.18 8.67 13.53
N ASP A 79 -22.43 8.42 13.95
CA ASP A 79 -23.09 9.18 15.02
C ASP A 79 -22.44 8.99 16.40
N ASP A 80 -21.86 7.83 16.66
CA ASP A 80 -21.17 7.53 17.93
C ASP A 80 -19.63 7.50 17.78
N GLY A 81 -19.16 7.68 16.53
CA GLY A 81 -17.77 7.62 16.14
C GLY A 81 -17.04 8.95 16.31
N GLY A 82 -15.74 8.89 16.03
CA GLY A 82 -14.85 10.04 16.05
C GLY A 82 -14.10 10.21 17.36
N THR A 83 -13.03 11.01 17.28
CA THR A 83 -12.12 11.29 18.40
C THR A 83 -12.67 12.37 19.32
N TRP A 84 -13.52 13.26 18.81
CA TRP A 84 -14.24 14.24 19.63
C TRP A 84 -15.10 13.54 20.69
N ARG A 85 -16.01 12.65 20.25
CA ARG A 85 -16.90 11.90 21.14
C ARG A 85 -16.15 10.91 22.00
N ALA A 86 -15.08 10.31 21.48
CA ALA A 86 -14.22 9.47 22.30
C ALA A 86 -13.57 10.25 23.45
N THR A 87 -13.16 11.49 23.22
CA THR A 87 -12.62 12.36 24.27
C THR A 87 -13.69 12.73 25.30
N GLU A 88 -14.94 12.95 24.88
CA GLU A 88 -16.06 13.12 25.83
C GLU A 88 -16.27 11.86 26.70
N ARG A 89 -16.18 10.66 26.11
CA ARG A 89 -16.20 9.40 26.88
C ARG A 89 -15.03 9.30 27.85
N MET A 90 -13.83 9.70 27.43
CA MET A 90 -12.64 9.73 28.30
C MET A 90 -12.86 10.65 29.51
N VAL A 91 -13.41 11.86 29.29
CA VAL A 91 -13.75 12.79 30.38
C VAL A 91 -14.69 12.14 31.38
N GLU A 92 -15.73 11.46 30.90
CA GLU A 92 -16.68 10.74 31.77
C GLU A 92 -15.99 9.61 32.55
N GLY A 93 -15.21 8.76 31.86
CA GLY A 93 -14.53 7.62 32.47
C GLY A 93 -13.46 8.00 33.49
N LEU A 94 -12.86 9.19 33.37
CA LEU A 94 -11.81 9.69 34.26
C LEU A 94 -12.34 10.52 35.43
N GLY A 95 -13.64 10.41 35.72
CA GLY A 95 -14.26 11.01 36.90
C GLY A 95 -15.30 12.10 36.59
N GLY A 96 -15.70 12.25 35.33
CA GLY A 96 -16.78 13.16 34.95
C GLY A 96 -16.34 14.62 34.77
N ARG A 97 -17.21 15.40 34.12
CA ARG A 97 -16.90 16.78 33.68
C ARG A 97 -16.51 17.72 34.82
N SER A 98 -17.07 17.56 36.02
CA SER A 98 -16.80 18.41 37.18
C SER A 98 -15.36 18.35 37.67
N ASN A 99 -14.62 17.29 37.32
CA ASN A 99 -13.22 17.11 37.69
C ASN A 99 -12.24 17.71 36.67
N PHE A 100 -12.75 18.27 35.58
CA PHE A 100 -11.95 18.95 34.56
C PHE A 100 -12.14 20.46 34.66
N THR A 101 -11.02 21.16 34.66
CA THR A 101 -10.98 22.59 34.35
C THR A 101 -10.92 22.76 32.84
N GLU A 102 -11.58 23.79 32.32
CA GLU A 102 -11.60 24.09 30.89
C GLU A 102 -11.19 25.53 30.67
N GLU A 103 -10.29 25.74 29.73
CA GLU A 103 -9.93 27.06 29.22
C GLU A 103 -9.97 27.07 27.68
N SER A 104 -10.13 28.26 27.11
CA SER A 104 -10.06 28.47 25.67
C SER A 104 -8.63 28.80 25.25
N LEU A 105 -8.16 28.15 24.20
CA LEU A 105 -6.85 28.35 23.59
C LEU A 105 -7.03 28.57 22.09
N GLY A 106 -7.56 29.75 21.73
CA GLY A 106 -7.92 30.05 20.35
C GLY A 106 -9.03 29.11 19.85
N PRO A 107 -8.79 28.32 18.77
CA PRO A 107 -9.76 27.35 18.28
C PRO A 107 -9.85 26.07 19.14
N PHE A 108 -8.96 25.89 20.12
CA PHE A 108 -8.95 24.71 21.00
C PHE A 108 -9.69 24.96 22.30
N ARG A 109 -10.40 23.93 22.76
CA ARG A 109 -10.79 23.76 24.16
C ARG A 109 -9.68 22.97 24.84
N HIS A 110 -9.13 23.48 25.93
CA HIS A 110 -8.10 22.81 26.71
C HIS A 110 -8.69 22.37 28.05
N LEU A 111 -8.77 21.06 28.25
CA LEU A 111 -9.31 20.46 29.45
C LEU A 111 -8.17 19.87 30.28
N THR A 112 -8.09 20.26 31.54
CA THR A 112 -7.06 19.77 32.47
C THR A 112 -7.69 19.14 33.70
N ALA A 113 -7.18 17.98 34.11
CA ALA A 113 -7.63 17.27 35.32
C ALA A 113 -6.46 16.59 36.06
N ILE A 114 -6.76 16.04 37.24
CA ILE A 114 -5.85 15.24 38.06
C ILE A 114 -4.51 15.97 38.28
N ASN A 115 -4.58 17.15 38.90
CA ASN A 115 -3.40 17.99 39.21
C ASN A 115 -2.47 18.27 38.00
N GLY A 116 -3.03 18.36 36.80
CA GLY A 116 -2.23 18.61 35.58
C GLY A 116 -1.61 17.36 34.96
N GLN A 117 -2.02 16.16 35.38
CA GLN A 117 -1.58 14.92 34.74
C GLN A 117 -2.39 14.58 33.48
N VAL A 118 -3.58 15.14 33.31
CA VAL A 118 -4.44 14.89 32.14
C VAL A 118 -4.66 16.18 31.36
N HIS A 119 -4.34 16.14 30.05
CA HIS A 119 -4.55 17.24 29.12
C HIS A 119 -5.32 16.78 27.88
N PHE A 120 -6.51 17.33 27.65
CA PHE A 120 -7.25 17.13 26.41
C PHE A 120 -7.38 18.44 25.64
N LEU A 121 -6.91 18.45 24.40
CA LEU A 121 -6.97 19.61 23.50
C LEU A 121 -7.89 19.28 22.33
N LEU A 122 -9.02 19.99 22.27
CA LEU A 122 -10.11 19.74 21.33
C LEU A 122 -10.29 20.93 20.39
N HIS A 123 -9.82 20.82 19.15
CA HIS A 123 -10.02 21.85 18.13
C HIS A 123 -11.49 21.90 17.70
N THR A 124 -12.15 23.05 17.84
CA THR A 124 -13.60 23.23 17.61
C THR A 124 -14.04 23.09 16.15
N ASN A 125 -13.12 23.25 15.19
CA ASN A 125 -13.31 22.99 13.76
C ASN A 125 -14.63 23.52 13.16
N PRO A 126 -14.97 24.82 13.33
CA PRO A 126 -16.28 25.34 12.91
C PRO A 126 -16.51 25.28 11.39
N GLN A 127 -15.47 25.11 10.59
CA GLN A 127 -15.55 24.95 9.13
C GLN A 127 -15.65 23.49 8.68
N ASN A 128 -15.76 22.52 9.60
CA ASN A 128 -15.86 21.08 9.30
C ASN A 128 -14.74 20.56 8.37
N GLN A 129 -13.52 21.07 8.55
CA GLN A 129 -12.36 20.67 7.76
C GLN A 129 -11.83 19.31 8.22
N ILE A 130 -11.16 18.58 7.32
CA ILE A 130 -10.42 17.37 7.69
C ILE A 130 -9.08 17.80 8.30
N LEU A 131 -8.96 17.75 9.64
CA LEU A 131 -7.74 18.11 10.37
C LEU A 131 -6.92 16.90 10.85
N HIS A 132 -7.33 15.69 10.46
CA HIS A 132 -6.75 14.41 10.92
C HIS A 132 -5.21 14.35 10.90
N THR A 133 -4.59 14.81 9.81
CA THR A 133 -3.13 14.89 9.69
C THR A 133 -2.60 16.27 10.04
N ALA A 134 -3.40 17.33 9.88
CA ALA A 134 -2.98 18.71 10.16
C ALA A 134 -2.59 18.90 11.63
N LEU A 135 -3.33 18.31 12.57
CA LEU A 135 -3.03 18.35 14.00
C LEU A 135 -1.61 17.84 14.34
N VAL A 136 -1.07 16.94 13.52
CA VAL A 136 0.23 16.28 13.74
C VAL A 136 1.32 16.84 12.84
N GLY A 137 0.98 17.10 11.59
CA GLY A 137 1.93 17.39 10.51
C GLY A 137 2.08 18.88 10.20
N ASP A 138 1.02 19.68 10.37
CA ASP A 138 0.99 21.11 10.03
C ASP A 138 1.00 21.99 11.29
N MET A 139 0.49 21.43 12.39
CA MET A 139 0.51 22.01 13.74
C MET A 139 1.55 21.29 14.61
N ASN A 140 1.94 21.91 15.72
CA ASN A 140 2.91 21.33 16.65
C ASN A 140 2.38 20.19 17.53
N GLY A 141 1.32 19.45 17.14
CA GLY A 141 0.66 18.46 18.02
C GLY A 141 1.58 17.38 18.55
N LEU A 142 2.43 16.81 17.69
CA LEU A 142 3.42 15.81 18.12
C LEU A 142 4.45 16.44 19.06
N ILE A 143 5.08 17.53 18.64
CA ILE A 143 6.14 18.18 19.42
C ILE A 143 5.62 18.63 20.77
N CYS A 144 4.50 19.36 20.84
CA CYS A 144 3.90 19.79 22.09
C CYS A 144 3.59 18.62 23.02
N SER A 145 3.10 17.48 22.49
CA SER A 145 2.81 16.31 23.31
C SER A 145 4.07 15.58 23.82
N LEU A 146 5.14 15.56 23.02
CA LEU A 146 6.41 14.95 23.40
C LEU A 146 7.23 15.84 24.34
N THR A 147 7.13 17.16 24.20
CA THR A 147 7.87 18.13 25.00
C THR A 147 7.03 18.72 26.13
N ASP A 148 5.80 18.25 26.32
CA ASP A 148 4.92 18.71 27.41
C ASP A 148 5.71 18.71 28.72
N ASN A 149 5.80 19.90 29.30
CA ASN A 149 6.52 20.14 30.53
C ASN A 149 5.57 20.94 31.42
N PRO A 150 5.10 20.37 32.54
CA PRO A 150 4.17 21.04 33.44
C PRO A 150 4.74 22.36 34.02
N ASN A 151 6.05 22.58 33.92
CA ASN A 151 6.72 23.81 34.37
C ASN A 151 7.00 24.82 33.25
N ALA A 152 6.74 24.47 31.98
CA ALA A 152 6.96 25.38 30.85
C ALA A 152 5.67 26.17 30.55
N GLN A 153 5.75 27.49 30.65
CA GLN A 153 4.66 28.36 30.20
C GLN A 153 4.50 28.26 28.68
N ASN A 154 3.25 28.30 28.21
CA ASN A 154 2.88 28.45 26.79
C ASN A 154 3.13 27.25 25.85
N THR A 155 3.42 26.04 26.37
CA THR A 155 3.62 24.84 25.52
C THR A 155 2.46 24.64 24.54
N TRP A 156 1.22 24.73 25.01
CA TRP A 156 0.04 24.52 24.19
C TRP A 156 -0.24 25.67 23.21
N GLN A 157 0.20 26.90 23.50
CA GLN A 157 0.05 28.03 22.57
C GLN A 157 0.79 27.80 21.25
N ARG A 158 1.84 26.94 21.24
CA ARG A 158 2.56 26.57 20.02
C ARG A 158 1.72 25.74 19.05
N LEU A 159 0.62 25.13 19.48
CA LEU A 159 -0.35 24.50 18.58
C LEU A 159 -1.00 25.50 17.62
N LEU A 160 -1.00 26.79 17.98
CA LEU A 160 -1.57 27.87 17.16
C LEU A 160 -0.58 28.41 16.12
N GLN A 161 0.67 27.95 16.16
CA GLN A 161 1.73 28.37 15.25
C GLN A 161 1.99 27.28 14.21
N PRO A 162 2.55 27.64 13.04
CA PRO A 162 3.08 26.66 12.10
C PRO A 162 4.07 25.70 12.76
N ARG A 163 4.22 24.50 12.21
CA ARG A 163 5.15 23.49 12.72
C ARG A 163 6.57 24.05 12.85
N ASP A 164 7.20 23.81 14.00
CA ASP A 164 8.55 24.34 14.32
C ASP A 164 9.68 23.70 13.52
N TYR A 165 9.43 22.53 12.95
CA TYR A 165 10.42 21.69 12.27
C TYR A 165 10.30 21.76 10.75
N GLU A 166 9.66 22.82 10.20
CA GLU A 166 9.54 23.03 8.74
C GLU A 166 10.89 22.91 8.04
N SER A 167 11.94 23.52 8.60
CA SER A 167 13.30 23.47 8.04
C SER A 167 13.96 22.10 8.10
N LEU A 168 13.41 21.16 8.88
CA LEU A 168 13.87 19.77 8.98
C LEU A 168 13.04 18.84 8.09
N VAL A 169 11.92 19.31 7.54
CA VAL A 169 11.15 18.53 6.56
C VAL A 169 11.91 18.59 5.25
N PRO A 170 12.37 17.45 4.71
CA PRO A 170 13.03 17.44 3.40
C PRO A 170 12.05 17.96 2.33
N GLU A 171 12.60 18.55 1.26
CA GLU A 171 11.80 18.92 0.10
C GLU A 171 10.93 17.74 -0.37
N SER A 172 9.80 18.06 -0.99
CA SER A 172 8.91 17.04 -1.55
C SER A 172 9.74 16.04 -2.36
N PRO A 173 9.55 14.73 -2.12
CA PRO A 173 10.43 13.73 -2.69
C PRO A 173 10.54 13.85 -4.21
N GLN A 174 11.75 14.10 -4.72
CA GLN A 174 12.00 14.24 -6.15
C GLN A 174 12.01 12.86 -6.81
N GLN A 175 11.63 12.80 -8.10
CA GLN A 175 11.64 11.53 -8.82
C GLN A 175 13.06 10.96 -8.87
N ALA A 176 13.28 9.78 -8.28
CA ALA A 176 14.60 9.18 -8.25
C ALA A 176 15.10 8.98 -9.69
N THR A 177 16.36 9.29 -9.98
CA THR A 177 16.93 9.05 -11.31
C THR A 177 16.85 7.55 -11.63
N PRO A 178 16.39 7.14 -12.82
CA PRO A 178 16.40 5.73 -13.21
C PRO A 178 17.78 5.13 -13.12
N VAL A 179 17.88 3.95 -12.52
CA VAL A 179 19.10 3.15 -12.50
C VAL A 179 19.24 2.55 -13.90
N ASN A 180 20.43 2.69 -14.50
CA ASN A 180 20.70 2.13 -15.83
C ASN A 180 20.91 0.61 -15.74
N SER A 181 19.81 -0.13 -15.53
CA SER A 181 19.79 -1.58 -15.32
C SER A 181 19.15 -2.34 -16.49
N ILE A 182 18.62 -1.63 -17.50
CA ILE A 182 18.13 -2.28 -18.72
C ILE A 182 19.33 -2.62 -19.59
N ALA A 183 19.55 -3.91 -19.83
CA ALA A 183 20.66 -4.34 -20.67
C ALA A 183 20.37 -4.03 -22.15
N ALA A 184 21.43 -3.74 -22.90
CA ALA A 184 21.33 -3.68 -24.36
C ALA A 184 21.05 -5.09 -24.93
N ALA A 185 20.40 -5.13 -26.09
CA ALA A 185 20.20 -6.37 -26.82
C ALA A 185 21.56 -7.00 -27.16
N ASP A 186 21.71 -8.29 -26.88
CA ASP A 186 22.92 -9.05 -27.18
C ASP A 186 22.69 -9.97 -28.39
N ALA A 187 23.28 -9.63 -29.53
CA ALA A 187 23.13 -10.38 -30.78
C ALA A 187 23.65 -11.84 -30.70
N LYS A 188 24.45 -12.18 -29.68
CA LYS A 188 24.97 -13.54 -29.48
C LYS A 188 24.09 -14.38 -28.55
N ARG A 189 23.09 -13.78 -27.91
CA ARG A 189 22.20 -14.43 -26.96
C ARG A 189 20.78 -14.42 -27.48
N SER A 190 20.19 -15.61 -27.60
CA SER A 190 18.75 -15.70 -27.85
C SER A 190 17.99 -15.29 -26.59
N GLU A 191 17.31 -14.14 -26.65
CA GLU A 191 16.45 -13.69 -25.56
C GLU A 191 15.10 -14.42 -25.60
N PRO A 192 14.50 -14.75 -24.45
CA PRO A 192 13.18 -15.33 -24.42
C PRO A 192 12.13 -14.32 -24.88
N ALA A 193 11.02 -14.83 -25.39
CA ALA A 193 9.85 -14.06 -25.76
C ALA A 193 8.59 -14.69 -25.16
N VAL A 194 7.54 -13.89 -25.00
CA VAL A 194 6.22 -14.41 -24.66
C VAL A 194 5.61 -15.02 -25.93
N GLU A 195 5.48 -16.35 -25.95
CA GLU A 195 4.91 -17.07 -27.10
C GLU A 195 3.40 -16.84 -27.20
N LEU A 196 3.01 -15.90 -28.07
CA LEU A 196 1.62 -15.60 -28.39
C LEU A 196 1.44 -15.53 -29.92
N PRO A 197 0.32 -16.03 -30.46
CA PRO A 197 0.02 -15.87 -31.88
C PRO A 197 -0.08 -14.38 -32.25
N PRO A 198 0.09 -14.02 -33.53
CA PRO A 198 -0.18 -12.67 -34.01
C PRO A 198 -1.61 -12.24 -33.65
N ARG A 199 -1.80 -10.96 -33.32
CA ARG A 199 -3.14 -10.42 -33.05
C ARG A 199 -4.00 -10.56 -34.32
N ASN A 200 -5.20 -11.12 -34.18
CA ASN A 200 -6.20 -11.09 -35.25
C ASN A 200 -6.60 -9.63 -35.53
N PRO A 201 -6.52 -9.14 -36.78
CA PRO A 201 -6.97 -7.78 -37.12
C PRO A 201 -8.41 -7.48 -36.72
N GLU A 202 -9.29 -8.49 -36.74
CA GLU A 202 -10.71 -8.38 -36.37
C GLU A 202 -10.97 -8.56 -34.86
N ALA A 203 -9.92 -8.75 -34.05
CA ALA A 203 -10.10 -8.82 -32.60
C ALA A 203 -10.59 -7.46 -32.06
N ALA A 204 -11.49 -7.51 -31.08
CA ALA A 204 -12.01 -6.31 -30.43
C ALA A 204 -10.88 -5.52 -29.75
N ASP A 205 -11.02 -4.20 -29.73
CA ASP A 205 -10.16 -3.31 -28.95
C ASP A 205 -10.40 -3.50 -27.44
N GLY A 206 -9.47 -3.00 -26.62
CA GLY A 206 -9.50 -3.23 -25.17
C GLY A 206 -10.79 -2.72 -24.52
N THR A 207 -11.19 -1.48 -24.81
CA THR A 207 -12.41 -0.91 -24.23
C THR A 207 -13.67 -1.63 -24.70
N GLU A 208 -13.74 -2.00 -25.98
CA GLU A 208 -14.86 -2.76 -26.55
C GLU A 208 -14.99 -4.13 -25.91
N PHE A 209 -13.87 -4.87 -25.84
CA PHE A 209 -13.84 -6.20 -25.22
C PHE A 209 -14.29 -6.15 -23.76
N LEU A 210 -13.77 -5.20 -22.95
CA LEU A 210 -14.18 -5.10 -21.54
C LEU A 210 -15.67 -4.81 -21.36
N LYS A 211 -16.28 -4.00 -22.24
CA LYS A 211 -17.73 -3.77 -22.23
C LYS A 211 -18.50 -5.05 -22.55
N SER A 212 -18.01 -5.87 -23.49
CA SER A 212 -18.68 -7.12 -23.89
C SER A 212 -18.79 -8.16 -22.76
N ILE A 213 -17.94 -8.06 -21.74
CA ILE A 213 -17.93 -8.97 -20.58
C ILE A 213 -18.47 -8.32 -19.30
N GLU A 214 -19.01 -7.10 -19.37
CA GLU A 214 -19.46 -6.35 -18.20
C GLU A 214 -20.63 -7.01 -17.47
N SER A 215 -21.52 -7.71 -18.15
CA SER A 215 -22.62 -8.44 -17.51
C SER A 215 -22.21 -9.80 -16.94
N ARG A 216 -21.02 -10.31 -17.27
CA ARG A 216 -20.56 -11.65 -16.86
C ARG A 216 -20.12 -11.67 -15.40
N SER A 217 -20.18 -12.85 -14.77
CA SER A 217 -19.60 -13.08 -13.44
C SER A 217 -18.06 -12.94 -13.48
N GLN A 218 -17.42 -12.75 -12.32
CA GLN A 218 -15.95 -12.64 -12.23
C GLN A 218 -15.23 -13.82 -12.90
N ALA A 219 -15.67 -15.05 -12.62
CA ALA A 219 -15.06 -16.25 -13.20
C ALA A 219 -15.19 -16.29 -14.73
N GLU A 220 -16.37 -15.97 -15.27
CA GLU A 220 -16.61 -15.92 -16.72
C GLU A 220 -15.81 -14.79 -17.38
N ARG A 221 -15.68 -13.62 -16.74
CA ARG A 221 -14.84 -12.51 -17.21
C ARG A 221 -13.39 -12.95 -17.33
N GLU A 222 -12.84 -13.56 -16.29
CA GLU A 222 -11.45 -14.01 -16.28
C GLU A 222 -11.18 -15.11 -17.31
N GLN A 223 -12.12 -16.04 -17.49
CA GLN A 223 -12.04 -17.04 -18.54
C GLN A 223 -12.00 -16.40 -19.94
N SER A 224 -12.83 -15.36 -20.15
CA SER A 224 -12.88 -14.62 -21.41
C SER A 224 -11.57 -13.85 -21.65
N ILE A 225 -11.05 -13.19 -20.61
CA ILE A 225 -9.77 -12.46 -20.67
C ILE A 225 -8.63 -13.43 -20.99
N ILE A 226 -8.55 -14.59 -20.33
CA ILE A 226 -7.53 -15.60 -20.59
C ILE A 226 -7.61 -16.07 -22.04
N SER A 227 -8.81 -16.39 -22.52
CA SER A 227 -9.01 -16.84 -23.90
C SER A 227 -8.54 -15.80 -24.93
N GLU A 228 -8.99 -14.55 -24.81
CA GLU A 228 -8.58 -13.46 -25.70
C GLU A 228 -7.07 -13.21 -25.67
N PHE A 229 -6.48 -13.22 -24.47
CA PHE A 229 -5.05 -12.99 -24.29
C PHE A 229 -4.25 -14.08 -25.01
N LEU A 230 -4.62 -15.36 -24.83
CA LEU A 230 -3.95 -16.50 -25.46
C LEU A 230 -4.21 -16.59 -26.98
N GLN A 231 -5.30 -16.01 -27.48
CA GLN A 231 -5.53 -15.82 -28.92
C GLN A 231 -4.74 -14.64 -29.50
N GLY A 232 -3.96 -13.93 -28.67
CA GLY A 232 -3.07 -12.88 -29.12
C GLY A 232 -3.72 -11.50 -29.19
N ASN A 233 -4.88 -11.25 -28.58
CA ASN A 233 -5.43 -9.91 -28.47
C ASN A 233 -4.66 -9.05 -27.43
N VAL A 234 -3.38 -8.84 -27.69
CA VAL A 234 -2.41 -8.25 -26.76
C VAL A 234 -1.63 -7.17 -27.50
N PRO A 235 -1.54 -5.94 -26.97
CA PRO A 235 -0.84 -4.85 -27.63
C PRO A 235 0.67 -5.13 -27.72
N PRO A 236 1.37 -4.58 -28.73
CA PRO A 236 2.79 -4.84 -28.96
C PRO A 236 3.68 -4.58 -27.73
N GLN A 237 3.38 -3.54 -26.96
CA GLN A 237 4.12 -3.18 -25.74
C GLN A 237 4.06 -4.31 -24.71
N THR A 238 2.87 -4.86 -24.42
CA THR A 238 2.70 -5.96 -23.44
C THR A 238 3.42 -7.25 -23.86
N ARG A 239 3.62 -7.48 -25.16
CA ARG A 239 4.34 -8.64 -25.68
C ARG A 239 5.85 -8.56 -25.45
N ARG A 240 6.39 -7.37 -25.21
CA ARG A 240 7.82 -7.14 -25.10
C ARG A 240 8.34 -7.50 -23.72
N LEU A 241 9.35 -8.37 -23.69
CA LEU A 241 10.18 -8.60 -22.52
C LEU A 241 11.37 -7.64 -22.53
N ILE A 242 11.66 -7.04 -21.37
CA ILE A 242 12.79 -6.15 -21.15
C ILE A 242 13.87 -6.91 -20.37
N PRO A 243 15.11 -6.97 -20.88
CA PRO A 243 16.24 -7.55 -20.18
C PRO A 243 16.66 -6.62 -19.02
N LEU A 244 16.46 -7.08 -17.80
CA LEU A 244 16.69 -6.34 -16.56
C LEU A 244 17.84 -6.97 -15.77
N GLN A 245 18.91 -6.21 -15.59
CA GLN A 245 20.08 -6.60 -14.81
C GLN A 245 19.77 -6.46 -13.32
N ILE A 246 19.91 -7.56 -12.58
CA ILE A 246 19.72 -7.62 -11.14
C ILE A 246 21.04 -8.00 -10.49
N HIS A 247 21.40 -7.26 -9.45
CA HIS A 247 22.55 -7.54 -8.61
C HIS A 247 22.10 -7.94 -7.21
N ALA A 248 22.86 -8.83 -6.58
CA ALA A 248 22.65 -9.20 -5.19
C ALA A 248 23.99 -9.55 -4.53
N THR A 249 23.99 -9.60 -3.20
CA THR A 249 25.11 -10.10 -2.42
C THR A 249 24.61 -11.27 -1.60
N THR A 250 25.32 -12.39 -1.65
CA THR A 250 25.03 -13.56 -0.82
C THR A 250 25.40 -13.31 0.65
N SER A 251 24.96 -14.19 1.55
CA SER A 251 25.30 -14.12 2.98
C SER A 251 26.80 -14.24 3.27
N ASP A 252 27.57 -14.90 2.39
CA ASP A 252 29.04 -15.01 2.45
C ASP A 252 29.76 -13.87 1.71
N GLY A 253 29.05 -12.84 1.25
CA GLY A 253 29.62 -11.62 0.67
C GLY A 253 29.97 -11.70 -0.82
N ARG A 254 29.62 -12.79 -1.51
CA ARG A 254 29.83 -12.91 -2.96
C ARG A 254 28.80 -12.06 -3.71
N SER A 255 29.27 -11.32 -4.72
CA SER A 255 28.38 -10.59 -5.64
C SER A 255 27.81 -11.55 -6.68
N LEU A 256 26.50 -11.43 -6.90
CA LEU A 256 25.76 -12.14 -7.94
C LEU A 256 25.25 -11.12 -8.96
N ALA A 257 25.21 -11.52 -10.23
CA ALA A 257 24.60 -10.77 -11.30
C ALA A 257 23.71 -11.69 -12.14
N ALA A 258 22.44 -11.31 -12.29
CA ALA A 258 21.49 -12.00 -13.13
C ALA A 258 20.90 -11.07 -14.17
N LEU A 259 20.66 -11.59 -15.37
CA LEU A 259 19.81 -10.94 -16.34
C LEU A 259 18.45 -11.64 -16.40
N CYS A 260 17.43 -10.92 -15.93
CA CYS A 260 16.04 -11.35 -15.93
C CYS A 260 15.31 -10.74 -17.13
N PHE A 261 14.17 -11.32 -17.52
CA PHE A 261 13.34 -10.79 -18.60
C PHE A 261 11.93 -10.55 -18.06
N VAL A 262 11.49 -9.29 -18.07
CA VAL A 262 10.21 -8.89 -17.44
C VAL A 262 9.31 -8.19 -18.45
N THR A 263 8.00 -8.30 -18.30
CA THR A 263 7.06 -7.57 -19.17
C THR A 263 7.28 -6.06 -19.02
N SER A 264 7.30 -5.33 -20.14
CA SER A 264 7.57 -3.89 -20.13
C SER A 264 6.51 -3.09 -19.35
N ASP A 265 5.28 -3.61 -19.30
CA ASP A 265 4.13 -3.05 -18.59
C ASP A 265 3.35 -4.15 -17.86
N CYS A 266 2.30 -3.77 -17.11
CA CYS A 266 1.23 -4.66 -16.71
C CYS A 266 0.57 -5.29 -17.94
N LEU A 267 0.16 -6.55 -17.82
CA LEU A 267 -0.59 -7.24 -18.87
C LEU A 267 -1.83 -6.42 -19.27
N ALA A 268 -2.02 -6.27 -20.57
CA ALA A 268 -3.12 -5.52 -21.16
C ALA A 268 -3.72 -6.29 -22.34
N ILE A 269 -5.00 -6.02 -22.62
CA ILE A 269 -5.76 -6.60 -23.73
C ILE A 269 -6.19 -5.49 -24.70
N GLY A 270 -6.23 -5.78 -26.00
CA GLY A 270 -6.61 -4.84 -27.04
C GLY A 270 -5.51 -4.50 -28.04
N SER A 271 -5.67 -3.38 -28.74
CA SER A 271 -4.72 -2.87 -29.74
C SER A 271 -3.72 -1.88 -29.15
N GLU A 272 -2.77 -1.42 -29.97
CA GLU A 272 -1.85 -0.36 -29.58
C GLU A 272 -2.56 0.97 -29.29
N GLN A 273 -3.67 1.24 -29.98
CA GLN A 273 -4.42 2.48 -29.87
C GLN A 273 -5.44 2.45 -28.73
N ASP A 274 -6.05 1.29 -28.47
CA ASP A 274 -7.00 1.07 -27.37
C ASP A 274 -6.73 -0.27 -26.69
N SER A 275 -6.01 -0.20 -25.58
CA SER A 275 -5.77 -1.32 -24.68
C SER A 275 -6.09 -0.99 -23.23
N VAL A 276 -6.47 -2.02 -22.47
CA VAL A 276 -6.81 -1.91 -21.06
C VAL A 276 -5.91 -2.83 -20.24
N ARG A 277 -5.19 -2.26 -19.26
CA ARG A 277 -4.39 -3.04 -18.31
C ARG A 277 -5.31 -3.85 -17.41
N LEU A 278 -5.05 -5.16 -17.35
CA LEU A 278 -5.89 -6.14 -16.69
C LEU A 278 -5.77 -6.05 -15.17
N ALA A 279 -6.88 -6.35 -14.50
CA ALA A 279 -6.96 -6.64 -13.08
C ALA A 279 -7.51 -8.06 -12.94
N LEU A 280 -6.74 -8.95 -12.30
CA LEU A 280 -7.03 -10.39 -12.25
C LEU A 280 -6.91 -10.91 -10.82
N THR A 281 -7.65 -11.97 -10.53
CA THR A 281 -7.40 -12.82 -9.36
C THR A 281 -6.04 -13.48 -9.49
N PRO A 282 -5.43 -13.89 -8.37
CA PRO A 282 -4.19 -14.65 -8.43
C PRO A 282 -4.31 -15.91 -9.26
N GLY A 283 -5.44 -16.62 -9.18
CA GLY A 283 -5.73 -17.81 -9.97
C GLY A 283 -5.65 -17.58 -11.48
N ALA A 284 -6.33 -16.54 -11.98
CA ALA A 284 -6.26 -16.16 -13.40
C ALA A 284 -4.84 -15.75 -13.82
N ALA A 285 -4.16 -14.99 -12.97
CA ALA A 285 -2.83 -14.47 -13.26
C ALA A 285 -1.76 -15.59 -13.31
N ILE A 286 -1.78 -16.56 -12.39
CA ILE A 286 -0.87 -17.71 -12.45
C ILE A 286 -1.19 -18.65 -13.62
N THR A 287 -2.46 -18.76 -14.04
CA THR A 287 -2.84 -19.50 -15.25
C THR A 287 -2.20 -18.86 -16.49
N LEU A 288 -2.30 -17.53 -16.65
CA LEU A 288 -1.62 -16.83 -17.75
C LEU A 288 -0.11 -16.97 -17.66
N ALA A 289 0.48 -16.75 -16.49
CA ALA A 289 1.92 -16.87 -16.30
C ALA A 289 2.44 -18.25 -16.74
N GLY A 290 1.79 -19.32 -16.29
CA GLY A 290 2.16 -20.70 -16.65
C GLY A 290 2.04 -20.99 -18.15
N LYS A 291 1.00 -20.47 -18.82
CA LYS A 291 0.81 -20.64 -20.28
C LYS A 291 1.86 -19.87 -21.10
N LEU A 292 2.43 -18.82 -20.54
CA LEU A 292 3.41 -17.95 -21.19
C LEU A 292 4.86 -18.29 -20.82
N GLY A 293 5.11 -19.42 -20.15
CA GLY A 293 6.46 -19.79 -19.69
C GLY A 293 7.03 -18.83 -18.64
N CYS A 294 6.16 -18.13 -17.92
CA CYS A 294 6.50 -17.06 -16.99
C CYS A 294 6.08 -17.38 -15.55
N LEU A 295 6.56 -16.55 -14.63
CA LEU A 295 6.12 -16.47 -13.24
C LEU A 295 5.56 -15.07 -12.98
N LEU A 296 4.70 -14.94 -11.97
CA LEU A 296 4.43 -13.62 -11.37
C LEU A 296 5.74 -13.07 -10.76
N ILE A 297 5.89 -11.74 -10.78
CA ILE A 297 7.06 -11.09 -10.19
C ILE A 297 7.04 -11.15 -8.65
N THR A 298 8.17 -10.89 -8.00
CA THR A 298 8.27 -10.75 -6.54
C THR A 298 8.33 -9.26 -6.16
N PRO A 299 8.21 -8.89 -4.86
CA PRO A 299 8.46 -7.51 -4.42
C PRO A 299 9.83 -6.97 -4.89
N ARG A 300 10.87 -7.82 -4.85
CA ARG A 300 12.22 -7.45 -5.31
C ARG A 300 12.25 -7.09 -6.79
N ILE A 301 11.57 -7.86 -7.62
CA ILE A 301 11.52 -7.59 -9.07
C ILE A 301 10.63 -6.38 -9.36
N SER A 302 9.57 -6.15 -8.58
CA SER A 302 8.77 -4.92 -8.66
C SER A 302 9.62 -3.67 -8.36
N ASP A 303 10.44 -3.70 -7.30
CA ASP A 303 11.38 -2.61 -6.99
C ASP A 303 12.38 -2.40 -8.12
N ALA A 304 13.01 -3.47 -8.62
CA ALA A 304 13.98 -3.36 -9.70
C ALA A 304 13.37 -2.83 -11.02
N ILE A 305 12.12 -3.19 -11.32
CA ILE A 305 11.36 -2.60 -12.44
C ILE A 305 11.15 -1.11 -12.22
N ASN A 306 10.74 -0.72 -11.01
CA ASN A 306 10.54 0.69 -10.67
C ASN A 306 11.85 1.49 -10.82
N ASP A 307 12.95 0.97 -10.28
CA ASP A 307 14.26 1.60 -10.35
C ASP A 307 14.74 1.78 -11.78
N ALA A 308 14.52 0.80 -12.65
CA ALA A 308 14.92 0.84 -14.05
C ALA A 308 13.90 1.50 -15.00
N ALA A 309 12.71 1.86 -14.52
CA ALA A 309 11.63 2.36 -15.36
C ALA A 309 11.97 3.67 -16.05
N THR A 310 11.78 3.70 -17.37
CA THR A 310 11.94 4.89 -18.21
C THR A 310 10.70 5.77 -18.19
N ALA A 311 9.54 5.20 -17.86
CA ALA A 311 8.29 5.91 -17.68
C ALA A 311 7.71 5.56 -16.30
N ARG A 312 7.68 6.54 -15.38
CA ARG A 312 7.09 6.36 -14.04
C ARG A 312 5.86 7.24 -13.91
N LEU A 313 4.71 6.59 -13.84
CA LEU A 313 3.43 7.27 -13.71
C LEU A 313 3.17 7.59 -12.25
N THR A 314 2.50 8.71 -11.98
CA THR A 314 2.04 9.04 -10.64
C THR A 314 0.79 8.22 -10.34
N PRO A 315 0.75 7.48 -9.21
CA PRO A 315 -0.45 6.77 -8.76
C PRO A 315 -1.69 7.69 -8.71
N GLN A 316 -2.84 7.19 -9.18
CA GLN A 316 -4.12 7.92 -9.20
C GLN A 316 -5.22 7.12 -8.48
N PRO A 317 -5.28 7.17 -7.14
CA PRO A 317 -6.26 6.39 -6.38
C PRO A 317 -7.71 6.82 -6.65
N MET A 318 -8.57 5.82 -6.83
CA MET A 318 -10.02 5.93 -6.95
C MET A 318 -10.73 5.34 -5.71
N THR A 319 -11.79 6.01 -5.26
CA THR A 319 -12.47 5.71 -3.98
C THR A 319 -13.85 5.06 -4.14
N ALA A 320 -14.44 5.06 -5.34
CA ALA A 320 -15.80 4.57 -5.59
C ALA A 320 -15.82 3.33 -6.51
N ALA A 321 -16.76 2.41 -6.25
CA ALA A 321 -17.06 1.22 -7.07
C ALA A 321 -15.80 0.49 -7.58
N ARG A 322 -14.83 0.25 -6.68
CA ARG A 322 -13.45 -0.11 -7.03
C ARG A 322 -13.32 -1.41 -7.84
N GLU A 323 -14.26 -2.33 -7.68
CA GLU A 323 -14.30 -3.65 -8.34
C GLU A 323 -15.04 -3.63 -9.69
N SER A 324 -15.59 -2.48 -10.09
CA SER A 324 -16.34 -2.37 -11.35
C SER A 324 -15.43 -2.20 -12.57
N LEU A 325 -15.86 -2.75 -13.71
CA LEU A 325 -15.16 -2.53 -14.99
C LEU A 325 -15.22 -1.06 -15.43
N ALA A 326 -16.30 -0.34 -15.09
CA ALA A 326 -16.40 1.09 -15.31
C ALA A 326 -15.26 1.87 -14.62
N THR A 327 -14.97 1.56 -13.35
CA THR A 327 -13.84 2.14 -12.61
C THR A 327 -12.49 1.74 -13.22
N LEU A 328 -12.33 0.48 -13.64
CA LEU A 328 -11.12 0.03 -14.34
C LEU A 328 -10.89 0.83 -15.64
N LEU A 329 -11.92 1.04 -16.45
CA LEU A 329 -11.86 1.84 -17.68
C LEU A 329 -11.58 3.31 -17.40
N GLN A 330 -12.17 3.89 -16.35
CA GLN A 330 -11.87 5.26 -15.93
C GLN A 330 -10.40 5.39 -15.51
N HIS A 331 -9.87 4.44 -14.74
CA HIS A 331 -8.46 4.42 -14.34
C HIS A 331 -7.52 4.28 -15.55
N GLN A 332 -7.87 3.43 -16.52
CA GLN A 332 -7.10 3.29 -17.76
C GLN A 332 -7.01 4.62 -18.53
N LYS A 333 -8.06 5.45 -18.55
CA LYS A 333 -8.00 6.80 -19.15
C LYS A 333 -6.99 7.70 -18.45
N LEU A 334 -6.93 7.67 -17.11
CA LEU A 334 -5.94 8.44 -16.34
C LEU A 334 -4.51 7.98 -16.64
N ILE A 335 -4.29 6.67 -16.72
CA ILE A 335 -3.00 6.09 -17.11
C ILE A 335 -2.60 6.55 -18.52
N GLN A 336 -3.52 6.46 -19.49
CA GLN A 336 -3.25 6.86 -20.88
C GLN A 336 -2.90 8.35 -21.00
N GLN A 337 -3.61 9.22 -20.26
CA GLN A 337 -3.30 10.65 -20.22
C GLN A 337 -1.88 10.93 -19.70
N GLN A 338 -1.40 10.15 -18.72
CA GLN A 338 -0.03 10.30 -18.23
C GLN A 338 1.00 9.80 -19.23
N LEU A 339 0.76 8.66 -19.87
CA LEU A 339 1.67 8.11 -20.90
C LEU A 339 1.82 9.05 -22.10
N LEU A 340 0.71 9.64 -22.57
CA LEU A 340 0.73 10.64 -23.64
C LEU A 340 1.57 11.88 -23.27
N LYS A 341 1.59 12.27 -21.99
CA LYS A 341 2.40 13.39 -21.50
C LYS A 341 3.89 13.06 -21.40
N GLN A 342 4.25 11.81 -21.09
CA GLN A 342 5.65 11.40 -20.96
C GLN A 342 6.34 11.12 -22.31
N GLY A 343 5.59 10.85 -23.38
CA GLY A 343 6.15 10.48 -24.67
C GLY A 343 6.52 9.00 -24.78
N SER A 344 7.06 8.57 -25.93
CA SER A 344 7.18 7.16 -26.33
C SER A 344 7.76 6.23 -25.25
N ALA A 345 6.93 5.27 -24.82
CA ALA A 345 7.23 4.25 -23.80
C ALA A 345 8.06 3.08 -24.37
N GLY A 346 9.24 3.39 -24.91
CA GLY A 346 10.17 2.39 -25.46
C GLY A 346 10.87 1.51 -24.42
N GLY A 347 10.53 1.61 -23.14
CA GLY A 347 11.17 0.89 -22.04
C GLY A 347 10.16 0.41 -20.97
N LEU A 348 10.60 0.35 -19.72
CA LEU A 348 9.76 -0.09 -18.60
C LEU A 348 8.82 1.03 -18.15
N VAL A 349 7.53 0.69 -18.03
CA VAL A 349 6.50 1.55 -17.42
C VAL A 349 6.29 1.09 -15.98
N THR A 350 6.17 2.00 -15.02
CA THR A 350 5.78 1.71 -13.62
C THR A 350 4.77 2.74 -13.09
N GLY A 351 4.23 2.53 -11.90
CA GLY A 351 3.30 3.46 -11.22
C GLY A 351 1.86 3.42 -11.73
N ALA A 352 1.58 2.60 -12.74
CA ALA A 352 0.22 2.41 -13.26
C ALA A 352 -0.70 1.72 -12.25
N LYS A 353 -0.24 0.64 -11.61
CA LYS A 353 -1.02 -0.29 -10.78
C LYS A 353 -0.15 -0.85 -9.65
N LYS A 354 -0.78 -1.45 -8.63
CA LYS A 354 -0.14 -2.30 -7.62
C LYS A 354 0.17 -3.65 -8.25
N ASP A 355 1.39 -4.12 -8.11
CA ASP A 355 1.80 -5.42 -8.64
C ASP A 355 1.23 -6.54 -7.78
N LEU A 356 0.58 -7.50 -8.44
CA LEU A 356 0.32 -8.82 -7.89
C LEU A 356 1.62 -9.61 -7.86
N VAL A 357 2.05 -10.03 -6.67
CA VAL A 357 3.40 -10.60 -6.46
C VAL A 357 3.39 -12.01 -5.85
N LEU A 358 4.41 -12.80 -6.17
CA LEU A 358 4.79 -13.97 -5.38
C LEU A 358 5.51 -13.50 -4.12
N ALA A 359 4.97 -13.86 -2.96
CA ALA A 359 5.52 -13.50 -1.67
C ALA A 359 5.43 -14.68 -0.70
N ARG A 360 6.48 -14.92 0.08
CA ARG A 360 6.52 -16.01 1.07
C ARG A 360 5.40 -15.85 2.11
N ARG A 361 5.03 -14.61 2.44
CA ARG A 361 3.92 -14.25 3.33
C ARG A 361 2.58 -14.92 3.01
N LEU A 362 2.38 -15.41 1.78
CA LEU A 362 1.17 -16.16 1.40
C LEU A 362 1.08 -17.54 2.08
N LEU A 363 2.21 -18.15 2.46
CA LEU A 363 2.22 -19.40 3.23
C LEU A 363 1.64 -19.23 4.64
N GLU A 364 1.82 -18.04 5.22
CA GLU A 364 1.27 -17.67 6.52
C GLU A 364 -0.21 -17.27 6.42
N ASN A 365 -0.66 -16.89 5.22
CA ASN A 365 -2.01 -16.39 4.98
C ASN A 365 -2.65 -17.05 3.74
N PRO A 366 -2.96 -18.37 3.79
CA PRO A 366 -3.66 -19.03 2.69
C PRO A 366 -5.01 -18.36 2.35
N GLY A 367 -5.40 -18.40 1.08
CA GLY A 367 -6.63 -17.77 0.57
C GLY A 367 -6.55 -16.24 0.44
N ARG A 368 -5.34 -15.66 0.42
CA ARG A 368 -5.12 -14.22 0.29
C ARG A 368 -4.40 -13.85 -1.00
N VAL A 369 -4.56 -12.60 -1.41
CA VAL A 369 -3.79 -11.99 -2.50
C VAL A 369 -2.64 -11.16 -1.92
N ALA A 370 -1.44 -11.22 -2.53
CA ALA A 370 -0.32 -10.36 -2.17
C ALA A 370 -0.16 -9.23 -3.19
N LEU A 371 -0.28 -7.99 -2.72
CA LEU A 371 -0.10 -6.79 -3.53
C LEU A 371 1.08 -5.98 -3.00
N TYR A 372 1.83 -5.38 -3.91
CA TYR A 372 3.01 -4.59 -3.60
C TYR A 372 3.20 -3.44 -4.60
N GLY A 373 3.99 -2.43 -4.23
CA GLY A 373 4.45 -1.39 -5.14
C GLY A 373 3.48 -0.23 -5.28
N TRP A 374 3.15 0.13 -6.52
CA TRP A 374 2.47 1.40 -6.85
C TRP A 374 3.25 2.59 -6.28
N HIS A 375 4.53 2.63 -6.63
CA HIS A 375 5.51 3.55 -6.05
C HIS A 375 5.20 5.00 -6.40
N GLN A 376 5.44 5.88 -5.43
CA GLN A 376 5.48 7.32 -5.65
C GLN A 376 6.71 7.69 -6.49
N PRO A 377 6.79 8.93 -7.04
CA PRO A 377 7.95 9.38 -7.79
C PRO A 377 9.29 9.16 -7.05
N ASP A 378 9.26 9.25 -5.72
CA ASP A 378 10.40 9.03 -4.82
C ASP A 378 10.85 7.57 -4.66
N GLY A 379 10.16 6.64 -5.29
CA GLY A 379 10.45 5.22 -5.21
C GLY A 379 9.92 4.56 -3.94
N LEU A 380 9.15 5.24 -3.08
CA LEU A 380 8.50 4.60 -1.94
C LEU A 380 7.21 3.90 -2.39
N PRO A 381 7.02 2.61 -2.07
CA PRO A 381 5.79 1.91 -2.40
C PRO A 381 4.61 2.46 -1.58
N ILE A 382 3.57 2.98 -2.24
CA ILE A 382 2.31 3.34 -1.55
C ILE A 382 1.67 2.07 -0.97
N GLN A 383 1.83 0.94 -1.67
CA GLN A 383 1.39 -0.37 -1.23
C GLN A 383 2.58 -1.15 -0.66
N PRO A 384 2.83 -1.14 0.66
CA PRO A 384 3.73 -2.13 1.25
C PRO A 384 3.18 -3.54 1.02
N LEU A 385 4.01 -4.56 1.20
CA LEU A 385 3.60 -5.96 0.99
C LEU A 385 2.40 -6.28 1.87
N TYR A 386 1.24 -6.41 1.24
CA TYR A 386 -0.04 -6.53 1.90
C TYR A 386 -0.78 -7.76 1.42
N SER A 387 -1.17 -8.60 2.38
CA SER A 387 -1.89 -9.85 2.16
C SER A 387 -3.22 -9.92 2.93
N GLY A 388 -3.87 -8.77 3.15
CA GLY A 388 -5.12 -8.71 3.93
C GLY A 388 -6.40 -8.98 3.13
N HIS A 389 -6.36 -8.88 1.80
CA HIS A 389 -7.50 -9.15 0.94
C HIS A 389 -7.61 -10.65 0.60
N THR A 390 -8.82 -11.15 0.40
CA THR A 390 -9.04 -12.51 -0.09
C THR A 390 -8.48 -12.67 -1.51
N ASP A 391 -8.16 -13.88 -1.91
CA ASP A 391 -7.72 -14.21 -3.28
C ASP A 391 -8.80 -13.94 -4.35
N LYS A 392 -10.07 -13.76 -3.95
CA LYS A 392 -11.17 -13.35 -4.85
C LYS A 392 -11.30 -11.84 -5.02
N TYR A 393 -10.68 -11.06 -4.15
CA TYR A 393 -10.72 -9.60 -4.23
C TYR A 393 -9.91 -9.11 -5.43
N VAL A 394 -10.54 -8.35 -6.32
CA VAL A 394 -9.90 -7.73 -7.48
C VAL A 394 -10.49 -6.34 -7.68
N ASP A 395 -9.64 -5.33 -7.74
CA ASP A 395 -10.06 -3.96 -8.02
C ASP A 395 -9.23 -3.31 -9.13
N TYR A 396 -9.63 -2.11 -9.56
CA TYR A 396 -8.98 -1.34 -10.62
C TYR A 396 -7.47 -1.14 -10.42
N SER A 397 -6.97 -1.22 -9.19
CA SER A 397 -5.57 -0.95 -8.85
C SER A 397 -4.67 -2.18 -9.00
N HIS A 398 -5.23 -3.39 -9.16
CA HIS A 398 -4.44 -4.61 -9.37
C HIS A 398 -3.79 -4.59 -10.76
N GLY A 399 -2.50 -4.89 -10.82
CA GLY A 399 -1.72 -5.05 -12.03
C GLY A 399 -0.95 -6.36 -12.02
N VAL A 400 -0.83 -6.97 -13.19
CA VAL A 400 -0.12 -8.24 -13.37
C VAL A 400 1.09 -7.98 -14.21
N ARG A 401 2.28 -8.24 -13.67
CA ARG A 401 3.54 -8.28 -14.42
C ARG A 401 4.13 -9.66 -14.33
N LEU A 402 4.84 -10.04 -15.39
CA LEU A 402 5.46 -11.34 -15.48
C LEU A 402 6.97 -11.20 -15.57
N MET A 403 7.66 -12.17 -14.97
CA MET A 403 9.06 -12.46 -15.25
C MET A 403 9.13 -13.79 -15.98
N HIS A 404 9.86 -13.85 -17.08
CA HIS A 404 10.06 -15.09 -17.81
C HIS A 404 10.78 -16.12 -16.94
N ASN A 405 10.41 -17.40 -17.04
CA ASN A 405 11.02 -18.45 -16.21
C ASN A 405 12.47 -18.76 -16.62
N GLN A 406 12.96 -18.25 -17.75
CA GLN A 406 14.38 -18.29 -18.11
C GLN A 406 15.07 -16.98 -17.76
N LEU A 407 16.23 -17.08 -17.13
CA LEU A 407 17.14 -15.96 -16.85
C LEU A 407 18.60 -16.41 -17.04
N PHE A 408 19.54 -15.46 -17.02
CA PHE A 408 20.97 -15.76 -17.09
C PHE A 408 21.69 -15.36 -15.81
N ILE A 409 22.56 -16.21 -15.28
CA ILE A 409 23.52 -15.87 -14.21
C ILE A 409 24.91 -16.13 -14.76
N ASP A 410 25.77 -15.13 -14.76
CA ASP A 410 27.13 -15.22 -15.35
C ASP A 410 27.15 -15.82 -16.76
N GLY A 411 26.15 -15.46 -17.58
CA GLY A 411 25.99 -15.94 -18.96
C GLY A 411 25.43 -17.37 -19.12
N ARG A 412 25.13 -18.08 -18.03
CA ARG A 412 24.54 -19.42 -18.05
C ARG A 412 23.04 -19.36 -17.85
N HIS A 413 22.30 -20.26 -18.51
CA HIS A 413 20.86 -20.37 -18.34
C HIS A 413 20.47 -20.93 -16.96
N HIS A 414 19.50 -20.30 -16.31
CA HIS A 414 18.85 -20.79 -15.11
C HIS A 414 17.32 -20.65 -15.23
N SER A 415 16.60 -21.48 -14.48
CA SER A 415 15.17 -21.27 -14.25
C SER A 415 14.96 -20.28 -13.10
N ALA A 416 14.08 -19.31 -13.28
CA ALA A 416 13.69 -18.37 -12.23
C ALA A 416 13.09 -19.09 -11.01
N ALA A 417 12.27 -20.13 -11.23
CA ALA A 417 11.73 -20.96 -10.16
C ALA A 417 12.84 -21.67 -9.36
N ALA A 418 13.87 -22.19 -10.05
CA ALA A 418 15.01 -22.82 -9.39
C ALA A 418 15.85 -21.82 -8.59
N VAL A 419 16.09 -20.63 -9.15
CA VAL A 419 16.83 -19.55 -8.47
C VAL A 419 16.07 -19.05 -7.24
N LEU A 420 14.75 -18.92 -7.32
CA LEU A 420 13.91 -18.57 -6.17
C LEU A 420 14.04 -19.63 -5.06
N ALA A 421 14.04 -20.92 -5.38
CA ALA A 421 14.13 -22.01 -4.39
C ALA A 421 15.55 -22.23 -3.82
N ASP A 422 16.58 -21.72 -4.49
CA ASP A 422 17.98 -21.94 -4.13
C ASP A 422 18.40 -21.19 -2.86
N GLN A 423 19.16 -21.83 -1.98
CA GLN A 423 19.57 -21.25 -0.68
C GLN A 423 20.59 -20.11 -0.80
N GLN A 424 21.33 -20.03 -1.91
CA GLN A 424 22.35 -19.02 -2.17
C GLN A 424 21.94 -18.01 -3.23
N LEU A 425 21.15 -18.41 -4.24
CA LEU A 425 20.79 -17.57 -5.38
C LEU A 425 19.49 -16.78 -5.20
N TRP A 426 18.61 -17.16 -4.25
CA TRP A 426 17.38 -16.42 -3.97
C TRP A 426 17.54 -14.91 -3.78
N PRO A 427 18.67 -14.37 -3.25
CA PRO A 427 18.83 -12.93 -3.11
C PRO A 427 18.79 -12.21 -4.45
N LEU A 428 18.92 -12.88 -5.60
CA LEU A 428 18.70 -12.23 -6.90
C LEU A 428 17.23 -11.89 -7.14
N LEU A 429 16.29 -12.69 -6.63
CA LEU A 429 14.88 -12.62 -7.03
C LEU A 429 13.89 -12.41 -5.89
N SER A 430 14.29 -12.46 -4.61
CA SER A 430 13.39 -12.35 -3.46
C SER A 430 14.00 -11.50 -2.35
N HIS A 431 13.13 -10.87 -1.55
CA HIS A 431 13.49 -10.20 -0.28
C HIS A 431 13.18 -11.08 0.95
N GLU A 432 12.44 -12.18 0.78
CA GLU A 432 11.85 -12.98 1.86
C GLU A 432 12.57 -14.33 2.08
N GLY A 433 13.76 -14.51 1.51
CA GLY A 433 14.47 -15.79 1.49
C GLY A 433 14.07 -16.70 0.32
N PRO A 434 14.53 -17.96 0.33
CA PRO A 434 14.20 -18.96 -0.68
C PRO A 434 12.69 -19.20 -0.82
N LEU A 435 12.18 -19.31 -2.03
CA LEU A 435 10.77 -19.45 -2.33
C LEU A 435 10.57 -20.59 -3.33
N ASP A 436 10.00 -21.69 -2.85
CA ASP A 436 9.52 -22.76 -3.72
C ASP A 436 8.17 -22.34 -4.31
N VAL A 437 8.18 -22.01 -5.60
CA VAL A 437 7.00 -21.51 -6.30
C VAL A 437 5.89 -22.55 -6.37
N GLN A 438 6.23 -23.84 -6.54
CA GLN A 438 5.23 -24.91 -6.61
C GLN A 438 4.53 -25.08 -5.27
N LYS A 439 5.33 -25.16 -4.20
CA LYS A 439 4.82 -25.21 -2.83
C LYS A 439 3.95 -23.99 -2.54
N LEU A 440 4.43 -22.79 -2.85
CA LEU A 440 3.72 -21.54 -2.63
C LEU A 440 2.35 -21.54 -3.29
N VAL A 441 2.26 -21.90 -4.57
CA VAL A 441 0.99 -21.94 -5.31
C VAL A 441 0.06 -23.01 -4.75
N SER A 442 0.58 -24.18 -4.38
CA SER A 442 -0.25 -25.26 -3.80
C SER A 442 -0.82 -24.93 -2.42
N GLU A 443 -0.06 -24.20 -1.59
CA GLU A 443 -0.41 -23.91 -0.19
C GLU A 443 -1.09 -22.55 -0.01
N SER A 444 -0.93 -21.61 -0.96
CA SER A 444 -1.59 -20.29 -0.90
C SER A 444 -3.09 -20.34 -1.13
N GLY A 445 -3.65 -21.48 -1.57
CA GLY A 445 -5.04 -21.61 -1.98
C GLY A 445 -5.33 -21.03 -3.37
N TRP A 446 -4.32 -20.58 -4.11
CA TRP A 446 -4.50 -20.06 -5.47
C TRP A 446 -4.80 -21.20 -6.43
N GLN A 447 -6.05 -21.27 -6.89
CA GLN A 447 -6.48 -22.27 -7.85
C GLN A 447 -6.27 -21.74 -9.27
N GLN A 448 -5.55 -22.52 -10.09
CA GLN A 448 -5.51 -22.27 -11.53
C GLN A 448 -6.92 -22.38 -12.12
N ILE A 449 -7.25 -21.48 -13.03
CA ILE A 449 -8.49 -21.56 -13.80
C ILE A 449 -8.36 -22.69 -14.82
N ALA A 450 -9.22 -23.70 -14.69
CA ALA A 450 -9.31 -24.82 -15.63
C ALA A 450 -9.88 -24.35 -16.98
N PRO A 451 -9.48 -24.98 -18.11
CA PRO A 451 -10.15 -24.73 -19.39
C PRO A 451 -11.65 -25.05 -19.28
N PRO A 452 -12.51 -24.43 -20.12
CA PRO A 452 -13.93 -24.75 -20.12
C PRO A 452 -14.08 -26.25 -20.39
N LYS A 453 -15.00 -26.93 -19.70
CA LYS A 453 -15.39 -28.27 -20.11
C LYS A 453 -15.92 -28.15 -21.55
N GLN A 454 -15.30 -28.87 -22.48
CA GLN A 454 -15.88 -29.03 -23.81
C GLN A 454 -17.19 -29.79 -23.60
N GLU A 455 -18.31 -29.14 -23.88
CA GLU A 455 -19.63 -29.78 -23.96
C GLU A 455 -19.75 -30.61 -25.24
#